data_AF-A0A5J4UPP4-F1
#
_entry.id   AF-A0A5J4UPP4-F1
#
_cell.length_a   1.000
_cell.length_b   1.000
_cell.length_c   1.000
_cell.angle_alpha   90.00
_cell.angle_beta   90.00
_cell.angle_gamma   90.00
#
_symmetry.space_group_name_H-M   'P 1'
#
loop_
_entity.id
_entity.type
_entity.pdbx_description
1 polymer ?
#
loop_
_entity_poly.entity_id
_entity_poly.type
_entity_poly.pdbx_seq_one_letter_code
_entity_poly.pdbx_strand_id
1 'polypeptide(L)'
;ASSTSTSGEIDGQWTIIKRNAGELCICRTADQNTDNRGLMISADGNTLTFNGSVIAGTGATSGASNGSVNYSAGNPILWGLNSVDTNGGFYSDGPKIYWRAKPVTLGAVTP
;
A
#
# COMPACT_ATOMS: atom_id res chain seq x y z
N ALA A 1 -12.53 -20.32 39.65
CA ALA A 1 -13.71 -19.87 38.89
C ALA A 1 -13.60 -20.44 37.48
N SER A 2 -14.61 -21.17 37.01
CA SER A 2 -14.67 -21.59 35.60
C SER A 2 -15.11 -20.40 34.77
N SER A 3 -14.32 -20.00 33.78
CA SER A 3 -14.70 -18.97 32.81
C SER A 3 -15.91 -19.49 32.02
N THR A 4 -17.07 -18.87 32.20
CA THR A 4 -18.22 -19.09 31.32
C THR A 4 -18.00 -18.27 30.05
N SER A 5 -17.64 -18.93 28.94
CA SER A 5 -17.66 -18.32 27.62
C SER A 5 -19.05 -18.49 27.00
N THR A 6 -19.83 -17.41 26.98
CA THR A 6 -21.07 -17.33 26.21
C THR A 6 -20.68 -17.12 24.75
N SER A 7 -20.99 -18.08 23.87
CA SER A 7 -20.88 -17.89 22.42
C SER A 7 -22.23 -17.41 21.89
N GLY A 8 -22.23 -16.37 21.07
CA GLY A 8 -23.42 -15.76 20.51
C GLY A 8 -23.05 -14.60 19.58
N GLU A 9 -23.81 -14.44 18.51
CA GLU A 9 -23.67 -13.31 17.61
C GLU A 9 -24.43 -12.12 18.19
N ILE A 10 -23.71 -11.06 18.58
CA ILE A 10 -24.35 -9.80 18.95
C ILE A 10 -24.26 -8.88 17.74
N ASP A 11 -25.42 -8.60 17.14
CA ASP A 11 -25.52 -7.61 16.08
C ASP A 11 -24.96 -6.27 16.58
N GLY A 12 -24.34 -5.52 15.67
CA GLY A 12 -23.72 -4.25 16.06
C GLY A 12 -22.26 -4.37 16.55
N GLN A 13 -21.76 -5.57 16.90
CA GLN A 13 -20.43 -5.72 17.53
C GLN A 13 -19.32 -6.23 16.58
N TRP A 14 -18.08 -6.03 17.04
CA TRP A 14 -16.87 -6.58 16.44
C TRP A 14 -16.37 -7.74 17.30
N THR A 15 -15.78 -8.73 16.63
CA THR A 15 -15.14 -9.87 17.27
C THR A 15 -13.69 -9.99 16.81
N ILE A 16 -12.84 -10.52 17.69
CA ILE A 16 -11.49 -10.95 17.38
C ILE A 16 -11.45 -12.45 17.60
N ILE A 17 -11.23 -13.20 16.52
CA ILE A 17 -11.30 -14.67 16.55
C ILE A 17 -10.02 -15.28 15.99
N LYS A 18 -9.57 -16.35 16.64
CA LYS A 18 -8.63 -17.29 16.04
C LYS A 18 -9.44 -18.38 15.34
N ARG A 19 -9.22 -18.57 14.03
CA ARG A 19 -9.86 -19.62 13.25
C ARG A 19 -9.13 -20.96 13.42
N ASN A 20 -9.82 -22.05 13.10
CA ASN A 20 -9.30 -23.42 13.24
C ASN A 20 -8.06 -23.66 12.39
N ALA A 21 -7.95 -23.02 11.23
CA ALA A 21 -6.79 -23.12 10.35
C ALA A 21 -5.61 -22.25 10.78
N GLY A 22 -5.75 -21.46 11.86
CA GLY A 22 -4.67 -20.70 12.49
C GLY A 22 -4.68 -19.20 12.20
N GLU A 23 -5.62 -18.71 11.38
CA GLU A 23 -5.77 -17.29 11.07
C GLU A 23 -6.27 -16.49 12.27
N LEU A 24 -5.86 -15.21 12.33
CA LEU A 24 -6.43 -14.23 13.25
C LEU A 24 -7.31 -13.26 12.46
N CYS A 25 -8.59 -13.17 12.82
CA CYS A 25 -9.56 -12.32 12.12
C CYS A 25 -10.19 -11.29 13.08
N ILE A 26 -10.35 -10.07 12.58
CA ILE A 26 -11.14 -8.99 13.18
C ILE A 26 -12.26 -8.64 12.21
N CYS A 27 -13.50 -8.93 12.59
CA CYS A 27 -14.67 -8.74 11.75
C CYS A 27 -15.91 -8.43 12.57
N ARG A 28 -17.01 -8.09 11.90
CA ARG A 28 -18.32 -8.01 12.55
C ARG A 28 -18.68 -9.41 13.06
N THR A 29 -19.34 -9.50 14.22
CA THR A 29 -19.72 -10.81 14.76
C THR A 29 -20.59 -11.60 13.76
N ALA A 30 -21.44 -10.90 13.00
CA ALA A 30 -22.24 -11.47 11.90
C ALA A 30 -21.43 -12.03 10.73
N ASP A 31 -20.21 -11.55 10.55
CA ASP A 31 -19.32 -11.94 9.46
C ASP A 31 -18.29 -13.00 9.92
N GLN A 32 -18.33 -13.46 11.19
CA GLN A 32 -17.25 -14.25 11.78
C GLN A 32 -16.98 -15.59 11.09
N ASN A 33 -17.99 -16.17 10.45
CA ASN A 33 -17.91 -17.41 9.68
C ASN A 33 -17.99 -17.17 8.16
N THR A 34 -17.97 -15.91 7.73
CA THR A 34 -17.97 -15.54 6.32
C THR A 34 -16.53 -15.29 5.89
N ASP A 35 -16.13 -15.89 4.78
CA ASP A 35 -14.80 -15.66 4.23
C ASP A 35 -14.69 -14.25 3.65
N ASN A 36 -13.47 -13.71 3.65
CA ASN A 36 -13.16 -12.43 3.01
C ASN A 36 -13.97 -11.26 3.59
N ARG A 37 -14.25 -11.29 4.91
CA ARG A 37 -14.90 -10.19 5.64
C ARG A 37 -14.04 -9.74 6.81
N GLY A 38 -13.70 -8.45 6.84
CA GLY A 38 -12.87 -7.87 7.89
C GLY A 38 -11.37 -7.93 7.62
N LEU A 39 -10.57 -7.82 8.67
CA LEU A 39 -9.11 -7.85 8.67
C LEU A 39 -8.64 -9.25 9.07
N MET A 40 -7.76 -9.87 8.28
CA MET A 40 -7.29 -11.23 8.55
C MET A 40 -5.77 -11.34 8.37
N ILE A 41 -5.10 -11.93 9.36
CA ILE A 41 -3.71 -12.38 9.30
C ILE A 41 -3.73 -13.88 8.97
N SER A 42 -3.00 -14.29 7.93
CA SER A 42 -2.88 -15.69 7.52
C SER A 42 -2.26 -16.57 8.60
N ALA A 43 -2.53 -17.87 8.52
CA ALA A 43 -2.04 -18.86 9.48
C ALA A 43 -0.51 -18.93 9.58
N ASP A 44 0.20 -18.63 8.48
CA ASP A 44 1.66 -18.55 8.43
C ASP A 44 2.23 -17.19 8.90
N GLY A 45 1.37 -16.22 9.17
CA GLY A 45 1.73 -14.87 9.62
C GLY A 45 2.29 -13.95 8.53
N ASN A 46 2.34 -14.38 7.27
CA ASN A 46 3.00 -13.63 6.19
C ASN A 46 2.07 -12.68 5.41
N THR A 47 0.76 -12.91 5.45
CA THR A 47 -0.22 -12.21 4.63
C THR A 47 -1.27 -11.51 5.50
N LEU A 48 -1.48 -10.22 5.24
CA LEU A 48 -2.57 -9.43 5.82
C LEU A 48 -3.57 -9.08 4.73
N THR A 49 -4.85 -9.36 4.97
CA THR A 49 -5.95 -9.04 4.03
C THR A 49 -7.03 -8.17 4.65
N PHE A 50 -7.67 -7.34 3.84
CA PHE A 50 -8.90 -6.62 4.19
C PHE A 50 -9.99 -6.93 3.16
N ASN A 51 -11.10 -7.51 3.62
CA ASN A 51 -12.21 -7.96 2.77
C ASN A 51 -11.75 -8.81 1.56
N GLY A 52 -10.79 -9.72 1.78
CA GLY A 52 -10.21 -10.58 0.75
C GLY A 52 -9.10 -9.97 -0.09
N SER A 53 -8.87 -8.65 0.00
CA SER A 53 -7.78 -7.97 -0.70
C SER A 53 -6.49 -8.03 0.13
N VAL A 54 -5.39 -8.50 -0.46
CA VAL A 54 -4.08 -8.52 0.19
C VAL A 54 -3.54 -7.09 0.33
N ILE A 55 -3.24 -6.67 1.55
CA ILE A 55 -2.70 -5.35 1.88
C ILE A 55 -1.26 -5.38 2.41
N ALA A 56 -0.77 -6.56 2.80
CA ALA A 56 0.64 -6.81 3.07
C ALA A 56 0.98 -8.30 2.85
N GLY A 57 2.23 -8.58 2.44
CA GLY A 57 2.71 -9.93 2.17
C GLY A 57 2.85 -10.26 0.67
N THR A 58 3.11 -11.53 0.35
CA THR A 58 3.19 -12.01 -1.03
C THR A 58 1.87 -11.76 -1.76
N GLY A 59 1.94 -11.09 -2.92
CA GLY A 59 0.75 -10.73 -3.70
C GLY A 59 0.07 -9.43 -3.27
N ALA A 60 0.59 -8.72 -2.25
CA ALA A 60 0.15 -7.36 -1.96
C ALA A 60 0.58 -6.43 -3.10
N THR A 61 -0.39 -5.78 -3.75
CA THR A 61 -0.10 -4.60 -4.58
C THR A 61 0.21 -3.47 -3.61
N SER A 62 1.49 -3.24 -3.32
CA SER A 62 1.93 -2.07 -2.58
C SER A 62 1.30 -0.85 -3.24
N GLY A 63 0.46 -0.11 -2.51
CA GLY A 63 -0.30 1.04 -2.99
C GLY A 63 0.53 2.23 -3.50
N ALA A 64 1.81 2.03 -3.81
CA ALA A 64 2.58 2.91 -4.66
C ALA A 64 2.17 2.78 -6.15
N SER A 65 0.90 2.49 -6.44
CA SER A 65 0.32 2.62 -7.78
C SER A 65 0.16 4.09 -8.19
N ASN A 66 0.49 5.04 -7.32
CA ASN A 66 0.46 6.46 -7.62
C ASN A 66 1.51 7.25 -6.82
N GLY A 67 2.80 6.89 -6.96
CA GLY A 67 3.94 7.81 -6.79
C GLY A 67 4.06 8.67 -5.52
N SER A 68 3.37 8.34 -4.43
CA SER A 68 3.44 9.10 -3.18
C SER A 68 4.25 8.32 -2.17
N VAL A 69 5.57 8.52 -2.23
CA VAL A 69 6.49 8.15 -1.17
C VAL A 69 7.05 9.46 -0.62
N ASN A 70 6.44 9.95 0.47
CA ASN A 70 7.01 10.99 1.29
C ASN A 70 8.01 10.36 2.27
N TYR A 71 9.29 10.36 1.93
CA TYR A 71 10.38 10.20 2.90
C TYR A 71 11.46 11.24 2.64
N SER A 72 11.49 12.31 3.42
CA SER A 72 12.74 13.05 3.61
C SER A 72 12.83 13.61 5.02
N ALA A 73 13.13 12.74 5.99
CA ALA A 73 14.09 13.12 6.99
C ALA A 73 15.46 12.57 6.52
N GLY A 74 16.07 13.25 5.54
CA GLY A 74 17.45 12.98 5.10
C GLY A 74 17.71 12.52 3.64
N ASN A 75 16.74 12.66 2.71
CA ASN A 75 16.80 12.36 1.26
C ASN A 75 16.77 10.87 0.87
N PRO A 76 15.73 10.44 0.13
CA PRO A 76 15.92 10.11 -1.28
C PRO A 76 14.77 10.58 -2.21
N ILE A 77 15.14 11.10 -3.39
CA ILE A 77 14.22 11.44 -4.50
C ILE A 77 13.74 10.14 -5.16
N LEU A 78 12.44 10.03 -5.37
CA LEU A 78 11.75 8.83 -5.85
C LEU A 78 12.17 8.45 -7.29
N TRP A 79 12.55 7.19 -7.50
CA TRP A 79 12.86 6.56 -8.78
C TRP A 79 11.74 5.60 -9.18
N GLY A 80 11.43 5.47 -10.47
CA GLY A 80 10.59 4.35 -10.91
C GLY A 80 10.03 4.37 -12.33
N LEU A 81 9.93 5.53 -13.00
CA LEU A 81 9.50 5.57 -14.39
C LEU A 81 10.24 6.67 -15.15
N ASN A 82 10.93 6.30 -16.23
CA ASN A 82 11.43 7.26 -17.21
C ASN A 82 10.21 8.02 -17.74
N SER A 83 9.98 9.25 -17.26
CA SER A 83 8.96 10.10 -17.85
C SER A 83 9.44 10.53 -19.23
N VAL A 84 8.82 9.97 -20.27
CA VAL A 84 9.00 10.41 -21.66
C VAL A 84 8.14 11.65 -21.97
N ASP A 85 7.39 12.16 -21.00
CA ASP A 85 6.56 13.36 -21.16
C ASP A 85 7.44 14.61 -21.38
N THR A 86 6.94 15.50 -22.23
CA THR A 86 7.66 16.68 -22.73
C THR A 86 7.40 17.93 -21.90
N ASN A 87 6.52 17.86 -20.89
CA ASN A 87 6.16 19.00 -20.06
C ASN A 87 6.98 19.07 -18.76
N GLY A 88 8.02 19.93 -18.77
CA GLY A 88 8.62 20.61 -17.61
C GLY A 88 8.81 19.81 -16.33
N GLY A 89 9.99 19.21 -16.15
CA GLY A 89 10.39 18.54 -14.90
C GLY A 89 11.83 18.03 -14.90
N PHE A 90 12.23 17.45 -13.77
CA PHE A 90 13.45 16.65 -13.65
C PHE A 90 13.25 15.26 -14.29
N TYR A 91 14.33 14.67 -14.79
CA TYR A 91 14.36 13.25 -15.18
C TYR A 91 15.63 12.58 -14.66
N SER A 92 15.61 11.25 -14.55
CA SER A 92 16.78 10.45 -14.22
C SER A 92 17.04 9.39 -15.28
N ASP A 93 18.30 8.97 -15.44
CA ASP A 93 18.72 7.84 -16.27
C ASP A 93 19.20 6.66 -15.41
N GLY A 94 18.59 6.54 -14.23
CA GLY A 94 19.03 5.66 -13.15
C GLY A 94 19.92 6.42 -12.16
N PRO A 95 21.26 6.43 -12.30
CA PRO A 95 22.15 7.02 -11.28
C PRO A 95 22.18 8.55 -11.25
N LYS A 96 21.81 9.26 -12.33
CA LYS A 96 21.93 10.72 -12.40
C LYS A 96 20.55 11.38 -12.50
N ILE A 97 20.47 12.61 -11.99
CA ILE A 97 19.28 13.47 -12.07
C ILE A 97 19.64 14.70 -12.92
N TYR A 98 18.76 15.05 -13.84
CA TYR A 98 18.95 16.16 -14.78
C TYR A 98 17.77 17.13 -14.70
N TRP A 99 18.04 18.42 -14.87
CA TRP A 99 17.03 19.44 -15.13
C TRP A 99 16.81 19.57 -16.65
N ARG A 100 15.57 19.41 -17.15
CA ARG A 100 15.28 19.71 -18.56
C ARG A 100 15.17 21.22 -18.75
N ALA A 101 16.23 21.86 -19.23
CA ALA A 101 16.19 23.26 -19.64
C ALA A 101 15.47 23.39 -20.99
N LYS A 102 14.64 24.43 -21.16
CA LYS A 102 14.09 24.76 -22.48
C LYS A 102 15.23 25.28 -23.38
N PRO A 103 15.31 24.87 -24.66
CA PRO A 103 16.26 25.47 -25.58
C PRO A 103 15.95 26.97 -25.72
N VAL A 104 16.96 27.81 -25.59
CA VAL A 104 16.88 29.25 -25.83
C VAL A 104 17.48 29.54 -27.20
N THR A 105 16.68 30.08 -28.11
CA THR A 105 17.18 30.56 -29.41
C THR A 105 17.90 31.88 -29.20
N LEU A 106 19.20 31.92 -29.45
CA LEU A 106 19.96 33.15 -29.49
C LEU A 106 19.95 33.70 -30.92
N GLY A 107 19.47 34.93 -31.10
CA GLY A 107 19.56 35.62 -32.38
C GLY A 107 21.01 36.01 -32.67
N ALA A 108 21.46 35.83 -33.92
CA ALA A 108 22.72 36.40 -34.37
C ALA A 108 22.56 37.91 -34.53
N VAL A 109 23.40 38.69 -33.85
CA VAL A 109 23.55 40.12 -34.10
C VAL A 109 24.62 40.28 -35.18
N THR A 110 24.27 40.88 -36.32
CA THR A 110 25.24 41.23 -37.35
C THR A 110 26.16 42.36 -36.84
N PRO A 111 27.50 42.28 -37.09
CA PRO A 111 28.47 43.28 -36.63
C PRO A 111 28.20 44.71 -37.13
#